data_AF-A0AAW5U5V3-F1
#
_entry.id   AF-A0AAW5U5V3-F1
#
_cell.length_a   1.000
_cell.length_b   1.000
_cell.length_c   1.000
_cell.angle_alpha   90.00
_cell.angle_beta   90.00
_cell.angle_gamma   90.00
#
_symmetry.space_group_name_H-M   'P 1'
#
loop_
_entity.id
_entity.type
_entity.pdbx_description
1 polymer ?
#
loop_
_entity_poly.entity_id
_entity_poly.type
_entity_poly.pdbx_seq_one_letter_code
_entity_poly.pdbx_strand_id
1 'polypeptide(L)'
;MKYSIEQSEITERTEQINKFALLVDLFNKKAVDRETFMAELSKIEQTDWAKENLFNQLIGYCVLGDAYGILKSRELDFSKAYYNNEYVYKEVSYYHNVQYLITRVKREEWAALYLTAFRTSCRAYLCLANAYDHLGRFCEAQQYYRMALQDSYNTPKVEVNQGFAYANMHSFWTEEEPFIVRKAQQIIRKYQQTFDRQSPYFCQICSWPSPSFDAPLIDYDNIQEGGYEKWICQHYLRINRFNDVEPDSMLSLCDNVKLPVIVDTPEKKALYESTFKEIKGSFISTRKILYSIINEDKNSVNMEMLKMAYKNFYSIFDKIAMFLSNYFDIKLKSYEVDFAKIWNCKNGDIRQEILAHSQNMPLLGLYNIKLDVYGMKTDWYVVDEQTKDLKMLRNYMEHKSIIIKDEPMSHTEYQLTISKQELELNTIRLAQLVRCAIIYLCNFVMHAEYDKHGS
;
A
#
# COMPACT_ATOMS: atom_id res chain seq x y z
N MET A 1 7.20 25.76 23.57
CA MET A 1 8.68 25.72 23.43
C MET A 1 9.39 24.88 24.47
N LYS A 2 9.23 25.09 25.79
CA LYS A 2 9.99 24.34 26.83
C LYS A 2 9.86 22.81 26.73
N TYR A 3 8.63 22.30 26.54
CA TYR A 3 8.37 20.87 26.30
C TYR A 3 8.90 20.33 24.97
N SER A 4 9.13 21.19 23.97
CA SER A 4 9.66 20.75 22.67
C SER A 4 11.13 20.36 22.75
N ILE A 5 11.87 20.91 23.72
CA ILE A 5 13.29 20.59 23.91
C ILE A 5 13.40 19.22 24.56
N GLU A 6 12.64 18.94 25.63
CA GLU A 6 12.58 17.64 26.31
C GLU A 6 12.26 16.49 25.34
N GLN A 7 11.34 16.72 24.39
CA GLN A 7 10.96 15.73 23.38
C GLN A 7 12.06 15.47 22.32
N SER A 8 13.06 16.35 22.25
CA SER A 8 14.19 16.29 21.31
C SER A 8 15.54 15.98 21.96
N GLU A 9 15.56 15.74 23.27
CA GLU A 9 16.81 15.54 24.01
C GLU A 9 17.54 14.27 23.60
N ILE A 10 18.86 14.38 23.47
CA ILE A 10 19.76 13.24 23.33
C ILE A 10 19.97 12.66 24.72
N THR A 11 19.72 11.36 24.83
CA THR A 11 19.73 10.62 26.09
C THR A 11 20.63 9.39 25.97
N GLU A 12 20.87 8.68 27.08
CA GLU A 12 21.55 7.39 27.05
C GLU A 12 20.85 6.39 26.09
N ARG A 13 19.51 6.43 26.06
CA ARG A 13 18.73 5.63 25.12
C ARG A 13 19.07 5.95 23.67
N THR A 14 19.27 7.22 23.33
CA THR A 14 19.71 7.64 21.99
C THR A 14 21.02 6.95 21.60
N GLU A 15 21.99 6.90 22.51
CA GLU A 15 23.27 6.23 22.26
C GLU A 15 23.11 4.72 22.09
N GLN A 16 22.24 4.09 22.88
CA GLN A 16 21.93 2.67 22.75
C GLN A 16 21.28 2.35 21.39
N ILE A 17 20.33 3.18 20.93
CA ILE A 17 19.71 3.06 19.61
C ILE A 17 20.77 3.20 18.50
N ASN A 18 21.67 4.18 18.60
CA ASN A 18 22.73 4.38 17.62
C ASN A 18 23.72 3.20 17.58
N LYS A 19 24.08 2.64 18.74
CA LYS A 19 24.90 1.42 18.81
C LYS A 19 24.20 0.23 18.14
N PHE A 20 22.90 0.08 18.37
CA PHE A 20 22.11 -0.96 17.70
C PHE A 20 22.02 -0.72 16.19
N ALA A 21 21.87 0.52 15.72
CA ALA A 21 21.88 0.84 14.29
C ALA A 21 23.20 0.42 13.61
N LEU A 22 24.33 0.63 14.28
CA LEU A 22 25.63 0.13 13.80
C LEU A 22 25.68 -1.39 13.77
N LEU A 23 25.09 -2.07 14.77
CA LEU A 23 24.99 -3.52 14.80
C LEU A 23 24.15 -4.06 13.63
N VAL A 24 23.05 -3.38 13.29
CA VAL A 24 22.20 -3.70 12.13
C VAL A 24 23.01 -3.63 10.83
N ASP A 25 23.82 -2.59 10.64
CA ASP A 25 24.72 -2.47 9.49
C ASP A 25 25.78 -3.57 9.43
N LEU A 26 26.37 -3.92 10.59
CA LEU A 26 27.36 -5.00 10.68
C LEU A 26 26.72 -6.36 10.39
N PHE A 27 25.51 -6.60 10.89
CA PHE A 27 24.75 -7.81 10.59
C PHE A 27 24.42 -7.91 9.10
N ASN A 28 24.00 -6.81 8.45
CA ASN A 28 23.79 -6.78 7.00
C ASN A 28 25.06 -7.15 6.20
N LYS A 29 26.23 -6.69 6.68
CA LYS A 29 27.55 -7.00 6.10
C LYS A 29 28.09 -8.38 6.49
N LYS A 30 27.29 -9.21 7.18
CA LYS A 30 27.69 -10.54 7.68
C LYS A 30 28.90 -10.51 8.64
N ALA A 31 29.12 -9.39 9.31
CA ALA A 31 30.22 -9.19 10.25
C ALA A 31 29.87 -9.58 11.70
N VAL A 32 28.59 -9.87 11.97
CA VAL A 32 28.07 -10.29 13.28
C VAL A 32 27.16 -11.51 13.07
N ASP A 33 27.20 -12.45 14.01
CA ASP A 33 26.38 -13.64 13.97
C ASP A 33 24.91 -13.36 14.35
N ARG A 34 24.03 -14.29 14.02
CA ARG A 34 22.59 -14.14 14.22
C ARG A 34 22.19 -14.14 15.69
N GLU A 35 22.86 -14.93 16.53
CA GLU A 35 22.48 -15.06 17.94
C GLU A 35 22.73 -13.75 18.67
N THR A 36 23.92 -13.17 18.48
CA THR A 36 24.28 -11.85 19.00
C THR A 36 23.31 -10.77 18.52
N PHE A 37 22.99 -10.77 17.22
CA PHE A 37 22.07 -9.80 16.64
C PHE A 37 20.66 -9.90 17.24
N MET A 38 20.10 -11.11 17.32
CA MET A 38 18.76 -11.35 17.86
C MET A 38 18.67 -11.00 19.35
N ALA A 39 19.74 -11.23 20.12
CA ALA A 39 19.79 -10.86 21.53
C ALA A 39 19.70 -9.34 21.73
N GLU A 40 20.42 -8.56 20.95
CA GLU A 40 20.36 -7.09 21.01
C GLU A 40 19.05 -6.54 20.44
N LEU A 41 18.54 -7.11 19.34
CA LEU A 41 17.24 -6.75 18.78
C LEU A 41 16.13 -6.91 19.82
N SER A 42 16.12 -8.04 20.55
CA SER A 42 15.12 -8.29 21.58
C SER A 42 15.15 -7.26 22.70
N LYS A 43 16.34 -6.79 23.12
CA LYS A 43 16.48 -5.73 24.13
C LYS A 43 15.87 -4.40 23.66
N ILE A 44 16.13 -4.01 22.41
CA ILE A 44 15.59 -2.77 21.85
C ILE A 44 14.08 -2.88 21.68
N GLU A 45 13.59 -4.03 21.20
CA GLU A 45 12.16 -4.29 20.99
C GLU A 45 11.34 -4.26 22.30
N GLN A 46 11.91 -4.72 23.42
CA GLN A 46 11.27 -4.68 24.75
C GLN A 46 11.21 -3.28 25.37
N THR A 47 11.72 -2.25 24.71
CA THR A 47 11.65 -0.86 25.19
C THR A 47 10.20 -0.40 25.27
N ASP A 48 9.81 0.17 26.41
CA ASP A 48 8.52 0.86 26.56
C ASP A 48 8.57 2.22 25.87
N TRP A 49 8.38 2.20 24.54
CA TRP A 49 8.47 3.39 23.69
C TRP A 49 7.52 4.52 24.09
N ALA A 50 6.40 4.21 24.76
CA ALA A 50 5.46 5.23 25.23
C ALA A 50 6.06 6.14 26.34
N LYS A 51 7.09 5.66 27.04
CA LYS A 51 7.82 6.42 28.06
C LYS A 51 9.04 7.17 27.53
N GLU A 52 9.46 6.86 26.30
CA GLU A 52 10.60 7.52 25.66
C GLU A 52 10.20 8.86 25.05
N ASN A 53 11.17 9.76 24.87
CA ASN A 53 10.92 11.02 24.17
C ASN A 53 10.66 10.78 22.67
N LEU A 54 9.96 11.70 22.00
CA LEU A 54 9.58 11.55 20.60
C LEU A 54 10.79 11.35 19.66
N PHE A 55 11.94 11.98 19.96
CA PHE A 55 13.16 11.77 19.20
C PHE A 55 13.60 10.30 19.23
N ASN A 56 13.73 9.71 20.41
CA ASN A 56 14.08 8.30 20.60
C ASN A 56 13.06 7.38 19.94
N GLN A 57 11.77 7.67 20.07
CA GLN A 57 10.73 6.87 19.42
C GLN A 57 10.87 6.89 17.88
N LEU A 58 11.12 8.05 17.28
CA LEU A 58 11.30 8.18 15.83
C LEU A 58 12.49 7.36 15.32
N ILE A 59 13.67 7.54 15.92
CA ILE A 59 14.88 6.82 15.47
C ILE A 59 14.84 5.33 15.86
N GLY A 60 14.20 5.01 16.98
CA GLY A 60 14.04 3.66 17.52
C GLY A 60 13.17 2.78 16.64
N TYR A 61 11.98 3.25 16.27
CA TYR A 61 11.15 2.52 15.32
C TYR A 61 11.78 2.45 13.93
N CYS A 62 12.51 3.48 13.50
CA CYS A 62 13.26 3.40 12.25
C CYS A 62 14.28 2.26 12.25
N VAL A 63 15.10 2.13 13.31
CA VAL A 63 16.13 1.09 13.38
C VAL A 63 15.53 -0.32 13.56
N LEU A 64 14.40 -0.43 14.26
CA LEU A 64 13.66 -1.70 14.37
C LEU A 64 13.11 -2.13 13.00
N GLY A 65 12.56 -1.18 12.23
CA GLY A 65 12.16 -1.44 10.84
C GLY A 65 13.34 -1.92 9.97
N ASP A 66 14.50 -1.26 10.09
CA ASP A 66 15.70 -1.64 9.34
C ASP A 66 16.19 -3.06 9.72
N ALA A 67 16.17 -3.38 11.02
CA ALA A 67 16.55 -4.69 11.55
C ALA A 67 15.69 -5.81 10.96
N TYR A 68 14.37 -5.65 10.98
CA TYR A 68 13.45 -6.63 10.41
C TYR A 68 13.50 -6.69 8.88
N GLY A 69 13.75 -5.56 8.20
CA GLY A 69 14.01 -5.55 6.77
C GLY A 69 15.26 -6.35 6.37
N ILE A 70 16.32 -6.31 7.19
CA ILE A 70 17.53 -7.12 6.98
C ILE A 70 17.31 -8.59 7.33
N LEU A 71 16.60 -8.91 8.42
CA LEU A 71 16.21 -10.29 8.72
C LEU A 71 15.39 -10.89 7.58
N LYS A 72 14.39 -10.14 7.10
CA LYS A 72 13.58 -10.51 5.93
C LYS A 72 14.47 -10.80 4.72
N SER A 73 15.39 -9.90 4.38
CA SER A 73 16.22 -10.06 3.18
C SER A 73 17.26 -11.18 3.26
N ARG A 74 17.67 -11.57 4.46
CA ARG A 74 18.64 -12.65 4.68
C ARG A 74 18.00 -14.01 4.82
N GLU A 75 16.79 -14.10 5.36
CA GLU A 75 16.17 -15.37 5.76
C GLU A 75 15.01 -15.79 4.85
N LEU A 76 14.42 -14.86 4.10
CA LEU A 76 13.26 -15.15 3.26
C LEU A 76 13.60 -15.17 1.77
N ASP A 77 12.98 -16.12 1.07
CA ASP A 77 12.95 -16.19 -0.38
C ASP A 77 11.93 -15.20 -0.95
N PHE A 78 12.41 -14.19 -1.66
CA PHE A 78 11.60 -13.10 -2.21
C PHE A 78 10.64 -13.53 -3.32
N SER A 79 10.75 -14.74 -3.87
CA SER A 79 9.75 -15.25 -4.81
C SER A 79 8.46 -15.70 -4.11
N LYS A 80 8.49 -15.83 -2.77
CA LYS A 80 7.39 -16.42 -2.00
C LYS A 80 6.56 -15.37 -1.27
N ALA A 81 5.26 -15.63 -1.24
CA ALA A 81 4.27 -14.89 -0.50
C ALA A 81 4.21 -15.36 0.96
N TYR A 82 4.57 -14.47 1.90
CA TYR A 82 4.53 -14.74 3.33
C TYR A 82 3.34 -14.05 4.01
N TYR A 83 2.27 -14.80 4.28
CA TYR A 83 1.01 -14.28 4.84
C TYR A 83 1.00 -14.09 6.37
N ASN A 84 1.93 -14.70 7.08
CA ASN A 84 1.99 -14.70 8.54
C ASN A 84 3.43 -14.61 9.09
N ASN A 85 4.40 -14.21 8.27
CA ASN A 85 5.79 -14.09 8.72
C ASN A 85 6.00 -12.82 9.53
N GLU A 86 6.53 -12.98 10.74
CA GLU A 86 6.74 -11.90 11.69
C GLU A 86 7.69 -10.81 11.16
N TYR A 87 8.76 -11.18 10.45
CA TYR A 87 9.73 -10.19 9.96
C TYR A 87 9.09 -9.23 8.96
N VAL A 88 8.30 -9.78 8.04
CA VAL A 88 7.59 -9.00 7.00
C VAL A 88 6.68 -7.96 7.65
N TYR A 89 5.88 -8.37 8.61
CA TYR A 89 4.86 -7.50 9.18
C TYR A 89 5.40 -6.60 10.29
N LYS A 90 6.46 -6.99 11.01
CA LYS A 90 7.14 -6.10 11.96
C LYS A 90 7.87 -4.98 11.26
N GLU A 91 8.56 -5.24 10.15
CA GLU A 91 9.17 -4.18 9.32
C GLU A 91 8.14 -3.11 8.94
N VAL A 92 6.99 -3.54 8.38
CA VAL A 92 5.91 -2.62 8.02
C VAL A 92 5.36 -1.88 9.25
N SER A 93 5.09 -2.61 10.34
CA SER A 93 4.51 -2.04 11.56
C SER A 93 5.39 -0.96 12.19
N TYR A 94 6.71 -1.17 12.21
CA TYR A 94 7.64 -0.18 12.75
C TYR A 94 7.70 1.09 11.92
N TYR A 95 7.69 0.98 10.59
CA TYR A 95 7.62 2.19 9.76
C TYR A 95 6.24 2.87 9.82
N HIS A 96 5.14 2.13 10.07
CA HIS A 96 3.84 2.74 10.38
C HIS A 96 3.87 3.51 11.72
N ASN A 97 4.50 2.96 12.76
CA ASN A 97 4.72 3.67 14.02
C ASN A 97 5.47 4.99 13.80
N VAL A 98 6.49 5.01 12.93
CA VAL A 98 7.17 6.25 12.55
C VAL A 98 6.18 7.27 11.96
N GLN A 99 5.34 6.86 11.00
CA GLN A 99 4.34 7.76 10.40
C GLN A 99 3.30 8.26 11.40
N TYR A 100 2.87 7.42 12.34
CA TYR A 100 1.99 7.82 13.44
C TYR A 100 2.62 8.96 14.26
N LEU A 101 3.90 8.82 14.62
CA LEU A 101 4.61 9.84 15.38
C LEU A 101 4.80 11.13 14.60
N ILE A 102 4.97 11.07 13.28
CA ILE A 102 5.08 12.27 12.43
C ILE A 102 3.76 13.04 12.41
N THR A 103 2.62 12.35 12.31
CA THR A 103 1.30 12.97 12.43
C THR A 103 1.16 13.67 13.78
N ARG A 104 1.63 13.03 14.86
CA ARG A 104 1.67 13.63 16.20
C ARG A 104 2.59 14.85 16.26
N VAL A 105 3.80 14.79 15.69
CA VAL A 105 4.75 15.92 15.61
C VAL A 105 4.16 17.14 14.93
N LYS A 106 3.42 16.93 13.84
CA LYS A 106 2.74 18.01 13.12
C LYS A 106 1.57 18.58 13.93
N ARG A 107 0.72 17.72 14.48
CA ARG A 107 -0.49 18.12 15.23
C ARG A 107 -0.17 18.86 16.53
N GLU A 108 0.87 18.43 17.24
CA GLU A 108 1.28 18.99 18.53
C GLU A 108 2.36 20.08 18.38
N GLU A 109 2.70 20.43 17.15
CA GLU A 109 3.64 21.51 16.80
C GLU A 109 5.03 21.41 17.46
N TRP A 110 5.59 20.20 17.50
CA TRP A 110 6.91 19.94 18.08
C TRP A 110 8.06 20.46 17.19
N ALA A 111 8.25 21.78 17.17
CA ALA A 111 9.15 22.48 16.24
C ALA A 111 10.61 21.97 16.24
N ALA A 112 11.17 21.62 17.40
CA ALA A 112 12.54 21.10 17.49
C ALA A 112 12.73 19.77 16.73
N LEU A 113 11.65 19.05 16.46
CA LEU A 113 11.66 17.76 15.78
C LEU A 113 11.30 17.85 14.30
N TYR A 114 10.90 19.01 13.76
CA TYR A 114 10.37 19.09 12.40
C TYR A 114 11.32 18.56 11.33
N LEU A 115 12.61 18.94 11.38
CA LEU A 115 13.58 18.46 10.40
C LEU A 115 13.81 16.95 10.54
N THR A 116 13.95 16.46 11.77
CA THR A 116 14.12 15.02 12.05
C THR A 116 12.90 14.25 11.60
N ALA A 117 11.70 14.66 11.98
CA ALA A 117 10.44 14.03 11.60
C ALA A 117 10.25 14.04 10.08
N PHE A 118 10.58 15.13 9.39
CA PHE A 118 10.53 15.21 7.93
C PHE A 118 11.45 14.18 7.26
N ARG A 119 12.73 14.16 7.61
CA ARG A 119 13.71 13.22 7.04
C ARG A 119 13.36 11.77 7.36
N THR A 120 12.96 11.52 8.61
CA THR A 120 12.55 10.18 9.08
C THR A 120 11.28 9.72 8.36
N SER A 121 10.33 10.63 8.09
CA SER A 121 9.12 10.34 7.30
C SER A 121 9.47 9.92 5.88
N CYS A 122 10.30 10.69 5.19
CA CYS A 122 10.70 10.41 3.81
C CYS A 122 11.45 9.08 3.72
N ARG A 123 12.33 8.80 4.69
CA ARG A 123 13.02 7.51 4.81
C ARG A 123 12.07 6.36 5.10
N ALA A 124 11.12 6.52 6.02
CA ALA A 124 10.13 5.49 6.32
C ALA A 124 9.23 5.21 5.11
N TYR A 125 8.88 6.23 4.31
CA TYR A 125 8.19 6.02 3.03
C TYR A 125 9.04 5.23 2.03
N LEU A 126 10.34 5.51 1.91
CA LEU A 126 11.25 4.71 1.07
C LEU A 126 11.24 3.24 1.50
N CYS A 127 11.36 2.97 2.81
CA CYS A 127 11.39 1.60 3.31
C CYS A 127 10.03 0.90 3.19
N LEU A 128 8.92 1.58 3.48
CA LEU A 128 7.57 1.06 3.25
C LEU A 128 7.33 0.77 1.78
N ALA A 129 7.81 1.62 0.86
CA ALA A 129 7.72 1.38 -0.57
C ALA A 129 8.41 0.07 -0.97
N ASN A 130 9.63 -0.17 -0.47
CA ASN A 130 10.35 -1.43 -0.70
C ASN A 130 9.62 -2.63 -0.10
N ALA A 131 9.08 -2.48 1.12
CA ALA A 131 8.33 -3.53 1.79
C ALA A 131 7.04 -3.86 1.01
N TYR A 132 6.33 -2.84 0.52
CA TYR A 132 5.10 -2.98 -0.24
C TYR A 132 5.33 -3.59 -1.62
N ASP A 133 6.42 -3.22 -2.31
CA ASP A 133 6.81 -3.84 -3.57
C ASP A 133 7.02 -5.35 -3.38
N HIS A 134 7.75 -5.75 -2.33
CA HIS A 134 7.91 -7.16 -1.94
C HIS A 134 6.63 -7.84 -1.45
N LEU A 135 5.59 -7.10 -1.10
CA LEU A 135 4.28 -7.65 -0.71
C LEU A 135 3.32 -7.75 -1.90
N GLY A 136 3.79 -7.44 -3.12
CA GLY A 136 2.94 -7.36 -4.32
C GLY A 136 2.03 -6.14 -4.36
N ARG A 137 2.26 -5.14 -3.50
CA ARG A 137 1.52 -3.87 -3.42
C ARG A 137 2.18 -2.78 -4.27
N PHE A 138 2.29 -3.07 -5.56
CA PHE A 138 3.01 -2.24 -6.52
C PHE A 138 2.49 -0.80 -6.63
N CYS A 139 1.17 -0.58 -6.57
CA CYS A 139 0.57 0.75 -6.71
C CYS A 139 0.95 1.66 -5.52
N GLU A 140 0.72 1.19 -4.30
CA GLU A 140 1.06 1.94 -3.08
C GLU A 140 2.57 2.11 -2.93
N ALA A 141 3.38 1.13 -3.35
CA ALA A 141 4.83 1.27 -3.37
C ALA A 141 5.27 2.49 -4.21
N GLN A 142 4.71 2.68 -5.41
CA GLN A 142 5.02 3.85 -6.23
C GLN A 142 4.56 5.17 -5.60
N GLN A 143 3.40 5.17 -4.96
CA GLN A 143 2.90 6.34 -4.23
C GLN A 143 3.84 6.71 -3.08
N TYR A 144 4.35 5.73 -2.34
CA TYR A 144 5.31 5.95 -1.25
C TYR A 144 6.71 6.34 -1.73
N TYR A 145 7.19 5.81 -2.87
CA TYR A 145 8.42 6.32 -3.50
C TYR A 145 8.32 7.83 -3.79
N ARG A 146 7.17 8.31 -4.27
CA ARG A 146 6.96 9.75 -4.49
C ARG A 146 6.96 10.56 -3.20
N MET A 147 6.40 10.03 -2.13
CA MET A 147 6.47 10.67 -0.80
C MET A 147 7.92 10.72 -0.29
N ALA A 148 8.71 9.67 -0.54
CA ALA A 148 10.12 9.63 -0.16
C ALA A 148 10.99 10.64 -0.93
N LEU A 149 10.63 10.97 -2.18
CA LEU A 149 11.31 11.96 -3.02
C LEU A 149 11.15 13.41 -2.54
N GLN A 150 10.29 13.68 -1.55
CA GLN A 150 10.24 14.99 -0.91
C GLN A 150 11.58 15.37 -0.25
N ASP A 151 12.38 14.37 0.17
CA ASP A 151 13.77 14.54 0.57
C ASP A 151 14.70 14.06 -0.54
N SER A 152 15.44 15.00 -1.15
CA SER A 152 16.36 14.72 -2.27
C SER A 152 17.50 13.78 -1.89
N TYR A 153 17.78 13.58 -0.60
CA TYR A 153 18.74 12.58 -0.13
C TYR A 153 18.33 11.15 -0.52
N ASN A 154 17.02 10.90 -0.69
CA ASN A 154 16.51 9.58 -1.06
C ASN A 154 16.53 9.32 -2.57
N THR A 155 16.67 10.36 -3.41
CA THR A 155 16.50 10.25 -4.87
C THR A 155 17.27 9.10 -5.51
N PRO A 156 18.59 8.91 -5.26
CA PRO A 156 19.31 7.80 -5.89
C PRO A 156 18.76 6.42 -5.50
N LYS A 157 18.36 6.23 -4.23
CA LYS A 157 17.81 4.96 -3.74
C LYS A 157 16.41 4.72 -4.29
N VAL A 158 15.57 5.75 -4.29
CA VAL A 158 14.22 5.68 -4.86
C VAL A 158 14.30 5.30 -6.33
N GLU A 159 15.08 6.01 -7.13
CA GLU A 159 15.17 5.75 -8.56
C GLU A 159 15.68 4.32 -8.83
N VAL A 160 16.75 3.88 -8.16
CA VAL A 160 17.25 2.50 -8.29
C VAL A 160 16.16 1.47 -7.97
N ASN A 161 15.44 1.66 -6.86
CA ASN A 161 14.37 0.73 -6.44
C ASN A 161 13.16 0.76 -7.39
N GLN A 162 12.80 1.93 -7.92
CA GLN A 162 11.80 2.04 -8.98
C GLN A 162 12.24 1.36 -10.27
N GLY A 163 13.53 1.40 -10.62
CA GLY A 163 14.08 0.65 -11.74
C GLY A 163 13.83 -0.84 -11.60
N PHE A 164 14.06 -1.42 -10.41
CA PHE A 164 13.71 -2.81 -10.10
C PHE A 164 12.19 -3.06 -10.15
N ALA A 165 11.41 -2.19 -9.54
CA ALA A 165 9.96 -2.35 -9.50
C ALA A 165 9.34 -2.31 -10.91
N TYR A 166 9.71 -1.33 -11.75
CA TYR A 166 9.26 -1.21 -13.13
C TYR A 166 9.73 -2.38 -14.00
N ALA A 167 10.96 -2.84 -13.79
CA ALA A 167 11.49 -4.04 -14.41
C ALA A 167 10.68 -5.30 -14.08
N ASN A 168 10.07 -5.38 -12.90
CA ASN A 168 9.22 -6.52 -12.50
C ASN A 168 7.76 -6.36 -12.95
N MET A 169 7.24 -5.13 -12.94
CA MET A 169 5.85 -4.82 -13.33
C MET A 169 5.52 -5.13 -14.79
N HIS A 170 6.52 -5.23 -15.68
CA HIS A 170 6.32 -5.50 -17.11
C HIS A 170 5.58 -6.83 -17.37
N SER A 171 5.85 -7.85 -16.53
CA SER A 171 5.33 -9.21 -16.66
C SER A 171 3.80 -9.32 -16.60
N PHE A 172 3.12 -8.22 -16.32
CA PHE A 172 1.67 -8.15 -16.17
C PHE A 172 0.94 -7.48 -17.37
N TRP A 173 1.61 -6.86 -18.35
CA TRP A 173 0.94 -5.94 -19.30
C TRP A 173 1.24 -6.27 -20.77
N THR A 174 0.31 -5.95 -21.69
CA THR A 174 0.51 -6.15 -23.14
C THR A 174 0.37 -4.87 -23.99
N GLU A 175 -0.43 -3.87 -23.57
CA GLU A 175 -0.68 -2.66 -24.37
C GLU A 175 0.16 -1.45 -23.90
N GLU A 176 0.25 -1.18 -22.59
CA GLU A 176 1.01 -0.04 -22.00
C GLU A 176 2.39 -0.44 -21.46
N GLU A 177 2.69 -1.74 -21.46
CA GLU A 177 3.97 -2.35 -21.05
C GLU A 177 5.21 -1.62 -21.59
N PRO A 178 5.26 -1.21 -22.88
CA PRO A 178 6.49 -0.69 -23.46
C PRO A 178 6.96 0.63 -22.81
N PHE A 179 6.04 1.43 -22.26
CA PHE A 179 6.38 2.69 -21.60
C PHE A 179 6.91 2.48 -20.17
N ILE A 180 6.44 1.46 -19.45
CA ILE A 180 7.07 1.05 -18.18
C ILE A 180 8.47 0.53 -18.43
N VAL A 181 8.61 -0.36 -19.41
CA VAL A 181 9.92 -0.88 -19.80
C VAL A 181 10.87 0.27 -20.14
N ARG A 182 10.40 1.27 -20.90
CA ARG A 182 11.20 2.48 -21.18
C ARG A 182 11.66 3.20 -19.91
N LYS A 183 10.76 3.45 -18.95
CA LYS A 183 11.13 4.11 -17.68
C LYS A 183 12.16 3.27 -16.90
N ALA A 184 11.97 1.95 -16.85
CA ALA A 184 12.96 1.04 -16.26
C ALA A 184 14.32 1.16 -16.97
N GLN A 185 14.35 1.12 -18.31
CA GLN A 185 15.58 1.23 -19.09
C GLN A 185 16.31 2.55 -18.88
N GLN A 186 15.60 3.68 -18.77
CA GLN A 186 16.19 4.98 -18.49
C GLN A 186 16.90 5.00 -17.13
N ILE A 187 16.25 4.45 -16.10
CA ILE A 187 16.82 4.35 -14.76
C ILE A 187 18.01 3.37 -14.73
N ILE A 188 17.87 2.18 -15.32
CA ILE A 188 18.93 1.17 -15.35
C ILE A 188 20.18 1.73 -16.03
N ARG A 189 20.03 2.44 -17.17
CA ARG A 189 21.16 3.10 -17.85
C ARG A 189 21.79 4.21 -17.00
N LYS A 190 20.98 4.99 -16.27
CA LYS A 190 21.47 6.04 -15.36
C LYS A 190 22.32 5.48 -14.21
N TYR A 191 21.94 4.31 -13.67
CA TYR A 191 22.60 3.65 -12.54
C TYR A 191 23.28 2.33 -12.90
N GLN A 192 23.82 2.22 -14.12
CA GLN A 192 24.31 0.97 -14.68
C GLN A 192 25.25 0.19 -13.74
N GLN A 193 26.23 0.87 -13.13
CA GLN A 193 27.18 0.23 -12.20
C GLN A 193 26.50 -0.42 -10.99
N THR A 194 25.38 0.11 -10.52
CA THR A 194 24.61 -0.44 -9.40
C THR A 194 23.89 -1.71 -9.84
N PHE A 195 23.22 -1.69 -10.99
CA PHE A 195 22.50 -2.84 -11.53
C PHE A 195 23.44 -3.99 -11.92
N ASP A 196 24.56 -3.68 -12.58
CA ASP A 196 25.58 -4.66 -12.99
C ASP A 196 26.15 -5.44 -11.79
N ARG A 197 26.31 -4.78 -10.64
CA ARG A 197 26.78 -5.43 -9.39
C ARG A 197 25.73 -6.34 -8.76
N GLN A 198 24.44 -6.07 -8.98
CA GLN A 198 23.35 -6.82 -8.35
C GLN A 198 22.94 -8.03 -9.18
N SER A 199 22.71 -7.88 -10.48
CA SER A 199 22.43 -9.03 -11.36
C SER A 199 22.61 -8.69 -12.85
N PRO A 200 23.31 -9.54 -13.63
CA PRO A 200 23.39 -9.42 -15.09
C PRO A 200 22.04 -9.49 -15.81
N TYR A 201 21.00 -10.04 -15.18
CA TYR A 201 19.65 -10.14 -15.75
C TYR A 201 19.09 -8.75 -16.13
N PHE A 202 19.35 -7.72 -15.33
CA PHE A 202 18.85 -6.37 -15.58
C PHE A 202 19.42 -5.75 -16.87
N CYS A 203 20.60 -6.18 -17.32
CA CYS A 203 21.14 -5.77 -18.61
C CYS A 203 20.27 -6.26 -19.78
N GLN A 204 19.58 -7.41 -19.63
CA GLN A 204 18.68 -7.94 -20.66
C GLN A 204 17.46 -7.04 -20.85
N ILE A 205 16.98 -6.40 -19.79
CA ILE A 205 15.84 -5.46 -19.83
C ILE A 205 16.14 -4.28 -20.75
N CYS A 206 17.40 -3.83 -20.80
CA CYS A 206 17.84 -2.79 -21.73
C CYS A 206 17.71 -3.16 -23.21
N SER A 207 17.54 -4.44 -23.53
CA SER A 207 17.31 -4.96 -24.88
C SER A 207 15.84 -5.16 -25.24
N TRP A 208 14.92 -5.08 -24.26
CA TRP A 208 13.49 -5.26 -24.53
C TRP A 208 12.94 -4.13 -25.41
N PRO A 209 11.95 -4.43 -26.29
CA PRO A 209 11.31 -3.41 -27.11
C PRO A 209 10.68 -2.31 -26.25
N SER A 210 11.00 -1.05 -26.55
CA SER A 210 10.37 0.10 -25.92
C SER A 210 10.28 1.28 -26.90
N PRO A 211 9.35 2.23 -26.71
CA PRO A 211 9.23 3.40 -27.57
C PRO A 211 10.50 4.27 -27.50
N SER A 212 10.81 4.97 -28.58
CA SER A 212 11.94 5.90 -28.61
C SER A 212 11.65 7.24 -27.92
N PHE A 213 10.39 7.52 -27.58
CA PHE A 213 9.90 8.75 -26.95
C PHE A 213 9.23 8.46 -25.61
N ASP A 214 9.18 9.46 -24.72
CA ASP A 214 8.48 9.36 -23.44
C ASP A 214 6.97 9.48 -23.61
N ALA A 215 6.23 8.96 -22.64
CA ALA A 215 4.77 9.03 -22.69
C ALA A 215 4.31 10.50 -22.72
N PRO A 216 3.43 10.90 -23.67
CA PRO A 216 2.97 12.28 -23.76
C PRO A 216 2.29 12.74 -22.46
N LEU A 217 2.47 14.01 -22.11
CA LEU A 217 1.82 14.62 -20.95
C LEU A 217 0.39 15.07 -21.28
N ILE A 218 -0.48 15.07 -20.28
CA ILE A 218 -1.86 15.54 -20.38
C ILE A 218 -1.88 17.06 -20.24
N ASP A 219 -2.56 17.72 -21.16
CA ASP A 219 -3.04 19.08 -20.98
C ASP A 219 -4.51 19.03 -20.53
N TYR A 220 -4.72 19.09 -19.22
CA TYR A 220 -6.06 18.93 -18.63
C TYR A 220 -7.02 20.05 -19.04
N ASP A 221 -6.54 21.23 -19.42
CA ASP A 221 -7.39 22.36 -19.80
C ASP A 221 -8.01 22.14 -21.20
N ASN A 222 -7.43 21.25 -21.99
CA ASN A 222 -7.83 20.98 -23.37
C ASN A 222 -8.53 19.62 -23.57
N ILE A 223 -8.93 18.94 -22.49
CA ILE A 223 -9.71 17.70 -22.57
C ILE A 223 -11.09 17.84 -21.91
N GLN A 224 -12.06 17.07 -22.42
CA GLN A 224 -13.39 17.01 -21.83
C GLN A 224 -13.31 16.54 -20.37
N GLU A 225 -14.06 17.20 -19.48
CA GLU A 225 -14.06 16.91 -18.03
C GLU A 225 -12.65 17.00 -17.40
N GLY A 226 -11.77 17.86 -17.91
CA GLY A 226 -10.37 18.00 -17.47
C GLY A 226 -10.14 18.12 -15.95
N GLY A 227 -11.00 18.84 -15.23
CA GLY A 227 -10.95 18.91 -13.77
C GLY A 227 -11.18 17.56 -13.07
N TYR A 228 -12.12 16.76 -13.58
CA TYR A 228 -12.39 15.40 -13.09
C TYR A 228 -11.22 14.48 -13.43
N GLU A 229 -10.75 14.53 -14.68
CA GLU A 229 -9.63 13.70 -15.14
C GLU A 229 -8.36 13.96 -14.31
N LYS A 230 -8.05 15.24 -14.05
CA LYS A 230 -6.95 15.64 -13.17
C LYS A 230 -7.12 15.12 -11.75
N TRP A 231 -8.31 15.29 -11.18
CA TRP A 231 -8.60 14.83 -9.82
C TRP A 231 -8.41 13.32 -9.67
N ILE A 232 -8.91 12.51 -10.62
CA ILE A 232 -8.75 11.05 -10.58
C ILE A 232 -7.28 10.64 -10.66
N CYS A 233 -6.52 11.22 -11.60
CA CYS A 233 -5.14 10.85 -11.82
C CYS A 233 -4.28 11.21 -10.59
N GLN A 234 -4.42 12.44 -10.08
CA GLN A 234 -3.66 12.95 -8.94
C GLN A 234 -4.01 12.26 -7.61
N HIS A 235 -5.25 11.82 -7.43
CA HIS A 235 -5.66 11.04 -6.25
C HIS A 235 -5.43 9.53 -6.40
N TYR A 236 -4.81 9.07 -7.50
CA TYR A 236 -4.62 7.65 -7.80
C TYR A 236 -5.91 6.85 -7.80
N LEU A 237 -6.97 7.37 -8.42
CA LEU A 237 -8.28 6.74 -8.47
C LEU A 237 -8.60 6.12 -9.83
N ARG A 238 -7.72 6.20 -10.84
CA ARG A 238 -7.93 5.52 -12.13
C ARG A 238 -7.64 4.04 -12.01
N ILE A 239 -8.47 3.14 -12.52
CA ILE A 239 -8.12 1.71 -12.67
C ILE A 239 -7.19 1.55 -13.88
N ASN A 240 -6.00 2.12 -13.72
CA ASN A 240 -4.91 2.17 -14.68
C ASN A 240 -3.62 2.11 -13.88
N ARG A 241 -2.77 1.16 -14.23
CA ARG A 241 -1.56 0.89 -13.51
C ARG A 241 -0.44 1.87 -13.87
N PHE A 242 -0.46 2.45 -15.08
CA PHE A 242 0.50 3.49 -15.49
C PHE A 242 0.26 4.81 -14.75
N ASN A 243 -0.95 5.03 -14.24
CA ASN A 243 -1.25 6.18 -13.39
C ASN A 243 -0.36 6.25 -12.14
N ASP A 244 0.08 5.11 -11.59
CA ASP A 244 1.03 5.08 -10.46
C ASP A 244 2.48 5.31 -10.89
N VAL A 245 2.79 5.20 -12.17
CA VAL A 245 4.10 5.55 -12.73
C VAL A 245 4.14 7.05 -13.06
N GLU A 246 3.17 7.53 -13.82
CA GLU A 246 3.11 8.91 -14.33
C GLU A 246 1.64 9.36 -14.48
N PRO A 247 1.04 10.03 -13.47
CA PRO A 247 -0.39 10.33 -13.47
C PRO A 247 -0.76 11.38 -14.51
N ASP A 248 0.19 12.28 -14.81
CA ASP A 248 0.02 13.36 -15.76
C ASP A 248 0.34 12.93 -17.20
N SER A 249 0.38 11.63 -17.48
CA SER A 249 0.58 11.09 -18.83
C SER A 249 -0.75 10.76 -19.52
N MET A 250 -0.84 10.99 -20.83
CA MET A 250 -2.02 10.63 -21.64
C MET A 250 -2.35 9.13 -21.57
N LEU A 251 -1.38 8.28 -21.25
CA LEU A 251 -1.59 6.84 -21.02
C LEU A 251 -2.40 6.55 -19.75
N SER A 252 -2.54 7.51 -18.85
CA SER A 252 -3.26 7.40 -17.57
C SER A 252 -4.74 7.79 -17.65
N LEU A 253 -5.23 8.24 -18.82
CA LEU A 253 -6.61 8.74 -18.98
C LEU A 253 -7.70 7.66 -19.06
N CYS A 254 -7.33 6.40 -19.28
CA CYS A 254 -8.31 5.32 -19.49
C CYS A 254 -8.31 4.32 -18.33
N ASP A 255 -9.48 3.89 -17.86
CA ASP A 255 -9.61 2.72 -16.98
C ASP A 255 -9.36 1.43 -17.81
N ASN A 256 -8.09 1.12 -18.07
CA ASN A 256 -7.64 0.13 -19.07
C ASN A 256 -7.49 -1.29 -18.53
N VAL A 257 -7.54 -1.51 -17.22
CA VAL A 257 -7.37 -2.85 -16.65
C VAL A 257 -8.55 -3.74 -17.03
N LYS A 258 -8.25 -4.91 -17.59
CA LYS A 258 -9.19 -5.94 -18.03
C LYS A 258 -8.95 -7.22 -17.24
N LEU A 259 -10.01 -7.99 -17.00
CA LEU A 259 -9.88 -9.35 -16.49
C LEU A 259 -9.20 -10.21 -17.57
N PRO A 260 -8.15 -10.98 -17.24
CA PRO A 260 -7.54 -11.92 -18.19
C PRO A 260 -8.53 -13.02 -18.55
N VAL A 261 -8.25 -13.73 -19.64
CA VAL A 261 -9.05 -14.90 -20.04
C VAL A 261 -8.86 -16.00 -19.00
N ILE A 262 -9.96 -16.44 -18.38
CA ILE A 262 -10.00 -17.58 -17.48
C ILE A 262 -10.50 -18.78 -18.26
N VAL A 263 -9.72 -19.86 -18.28
CA VAL A 263 -10.10 -21.10 -18.97
C VAL A 263 -10.94 -21.95 -18.03
N ASP A 264 -12.25 -21.93 -18.25
CA ASP A 264 -13.22 -22.70 -17.46
C ASP A 264 -14.47 -23.01 -18.32
N THR A 265 -15.45 -23.69 -17.74
CA THR A 265 -16.79 -23.87 -18.29
C THR A 265 -17.42 -22.54 -18.74
N PRO A 266 -18.24 -22.52 -19.80
CA PRO A 266 -18.89 -21.31 -20.28
C PRO A 266 -19.67 -20.56 -19.19
N GLU A 267 -20.32 -21.29 -18.28
CA GLU A 267 -21.08 -20.75 -17.17
C GLU A 267 -20.18 -20.02 -16.16
N LYS A 268 -19.06 -20.64 -15.73
CA LYS A 268 -18.11 -20.01 -14.81
C LYS A 268 -17.40 -18.83 -15.45
N LYS A 269 -17.04 -18.93 -16.73
CA LYS A 269 -16.46 -17.80 -17.47
C LYS A 269 -17.41 -16.59 -17.49
N ALA A 270 -18.67 -16.80 -17.83
CA ALA A 270 -19.68 -15.74 -17.81
C ALA A 270 -19.88 -15.15 -16.40
N LEU A 271 -19.81 -15.98 -15.35
CA LEU A 271 -19.86 -15.52 -13.97
C LEU A 271 -18.68 -14.60 -13.61
N TYR A 272 -17.45 -14.98 -13.93
CA TYR A 272 -16.26 -14.17 -13.65
C TYR A 272 -16.30 -12.84 -14.41
N GLU A 273 -16.65 -12.86 -15.71
CA GLU A 273 -16.74 -11.66 -16.54
C GLU A 273 -17.83 -10.70 -16.04
N SER A 274 -19.02 -11.20 -15.71
CA SER A 274 -20.13 -10.39 -15.20
C SER A 274 -19.81 -9.80 -13.82
N THR A 275 -19.23 -10.59 -12.91
CA THR A 275 -18.84 -10.14 -11.57
C THR A 275 -17.75 -9.07 -11.66
N PHE A 276 -16.73 -9.26 -12.50
CA PHE A 276 -15.69 -8.25 -12.70
C PHE A 276 -16.23 -6.96 -13.33
N LYS A 277 -17.14 -7.08 -14.31
CA LYS A 277 -17.82 -5.91 -14.90
C LYS A 277 -18.60 -5.12 -13.85
N GLU A 278 -19.27 -5.80 -12.93
CA GLU A 278 -19.97 -5.17 -11.82
C GLU A 278 -19.01 -4.48 -10.85
N ILE A 279 -17.91 -5.13 -10.45
CA ILE A 279 -16.85 -4.56 -9.60
C ILE A 279 -16.30 -3.27 -10.21
N LYS A 280 -15.85 -3.34 -11.47
CA LYS A 280 -15.26 -2.21 -12.18
C LYS A 280 -16.27 -1.10 -12.41
N GLY A 281 -17.49 -1.44 -12.82
CA GLY A 281 -18.58 -0.48 -13.06
C GLY A 281 -19.00 0.25 -11.79
N SER A 282 -19.17 -0.48 -10.67
CA SER A 282 -19.51 0.09 -9.36
C SER A 282 -18.45 1.07 -8.89
N PHE A 283 -17.17 0.75 -9.09
CA PHE A 283 -16.08 1.65 -8.72
C PHE A 283 -16.11 2.94 -9.53
N ILE A 284 -16.20 2.84 -10.86
CA ILE A 284 -16.16 4.00 -11.77
C ILE A 284 -17.36 4.92 -11.52
N SER A 285 -18.56 4.36 -11.36
CA SER A 285 -19.76 5.17 -11.08
C SER A 285 -19.68 5.86 -9.72
N THR A 286 -19.24 5.14 -8.68
CA THR A 286 -19.10 5.69 -7.32
C THR A 286 -18.03 6.78 -7.26
N ARG A 287 -16.90 6.62 -7.98
CA ARG A 287 -15.85 7.65 -8.11
C ARG A 287 -16.36 8.93 -8.74
N LYS A 288 -17.20 8.85 -9.78
CA LYS A 288 -17.84 10.02 -10.39
C LYS A 288 -18.73 10.76 -9.40
N ILE A 289 -19.57 10.01 -8.66
CA ILE A 289 -20.43 10.56 -7.61
C ILE A 289 -19.60 11.27 -6.54
N LEU A 290 -18.51 10.64 -6.07
CA LEU A 290 -17.61 11.24 -5.08
C LEU A 290 -17.02 12.57 -5.55
N TYR A 291 -16.56 12.64 -6.81
CA TYR A 291 -16.05 13.88 -7.39
C TYR A 291 -17.11 14.99 -7.38
N SER A 292 -18.34 14.69 -7.79
CA SER A 292 -19.45 15.65 -7.75
C SER A 292 -19.70 16.16 -6.33
N ILE A 293 -19.75 15.27 -5.33
CA ILE A 293 -19.98 15.65 -3.92
C ILE A 293 -18.90 16.59 -3.37
N ILE A 294 -17.63 16.35 -3.73
CA ILE A 294 -16.49 17.13 -3.26
C ILE A 294 -16.47 18.52 -3.91
N ASN A 295 -16.89 18.63 -5.17
CA ASN A 295 -16.85 19.89 -5.93
C ASN A 295 -18.15 20.70 -5.87
N GLU A 296 -19.26 20.12 -5.42
CA GLU A 296 -20.55 20.82 -5.24
C GLU A 296 -20.71 21.45 -3.85
N ASP A 297 -21.45 22.56 -3.80
CA ASP A 297 -21.65 23.36 -2.59
C ASP A 297 -22.38 22.62 -1.46
N LYS A 298 -22.05 22.99 -0.21
CA LYS A 298 -22.29 22.24 1.05
C LYS A 298 -23.78 22.11 1.47
N ASN A 299 -24.59 21.29 0.81
CA ASN A 299 -25.95 20.95 1.28
C ASN A 299 -26.03 19.57 1.99
N SER A 300 -27.13 19.27 2.69
CA SER A 300 -27.31 18.03 3.46
C SER A 300 -27.47 16.77 2.58
N VAL A 301 -27.97 16.92 1.36
CA VAL A 301 -28.07 15.83 0.38
C VAL A 301 -26.68 15.29 0.04
N ASN A 302 -25.70 16.18 -0.11
CA ASN A 302 -24.30 15.80 -0.38
C ASN A 302 -23.68 14.97 0.75
N MET A 303 -24.13 15.14 2.01
CA MET A 303 -23.64 14.38 3.15
C MET A 303 -24.11 12.92 3.15
N GLU A 304 -25.39 12.68 2.85
CA GLU A 304 -25.90 11.30 2.72
C GLU A 304 -25.33 10.61 1.48
N MET A 305 -25.16 11.35 0.38
CA MET A 305 -24.48 10.83 -0.80
C MET A 305 -23.02 10.46 -0.52
N LEU A 306 -22.31 11.20 0.36
CA LEU A 306 -20.95 10.86 0.78
C LEU A 306 -20.91 9.54 1.56
N LYS A 307 -21.84 9.35 2.51
CA LYS A 307 -22.00 8.07 3.24
C LYS A 307 -22.31 6.92 2.28
N MET A 308 -23.18 7.15 1.29
CA MET A 308 -23.48 6.15 0.26
C MET A 308 -22.26 5.82 -0.60
N ALA A 309 -21.47 6.81 -1.02
CA ALA A 309 -20.26 6.59 -1.79
C ALA A 309 -19.27 5.72 -0.99
N TYR A 310 -19.09 6.01 0.30
CA TYR A 310 -18.28 5.21 1.20
C TYR A 310 -18.74 3.74 1.27
N LYS A 311 -20.04 3.51 1.53
CA LYS A 311 -20.62 2.15 1.55
C LYS A 311 -20.44 1.41 0.23
N ASN A 312 -20.66 2.10 -0.89
CA ASN A 312 -20.51 1.53 -2.22
C ASN A 312 -19.08 1.08 -2.49
N PHE A 313 -18.07 1.91 -2.18
CA PHE A 313 -16.67 1.49 -2.28
C PHE A 313 -16.39 0.27 -1.38
N TYR A 314 -16.84 0.30 -0.13
CA TYR A 314 -16.61 -0.80 0.79
C TYR A 314 -17.21 -2.11 0.29
N SER A 315 -18.43 -2.08 -0.27
CA SER A 315 -19.13 -3.25 -0.81
C SER A 315 -18.36 -3.95 -1.93
N ILE A 316 -17.49 -3.23 -2.64
CA ILE A 316 -16.67 -3.81 -3.72
C ILE A 316 -15.68 -4.83 -3.16
N PHE A 317 -15.17 -4.65 -1.93
CA PHE A 317 -14.32 -5.65 -1.30
C PHE A 317 -15.05 -7.00 -1.16
N ASP A 318 -16.32 -6.99 -0.76
CA ASP A 318 -17.10 -8.23 -0.61
C ASP A 318 -17.41 -8.86 -1.97
N LYS A 319 -17.58 -8.06 -3.03
CA LYS A 319 -17.68 -8.59 -4.40
C LYS A 319 -16.38 -9.24 -4.88
N ILE A 320 -15.22 -8.66 -4.53
CA ILE A 320 -13.90 -9.29 -4.78
C ILE A 320 -13.79 -10.60 -3.99
N ALA A 321 -14.24 -10.63 -2.73
CA ALA A 321 -14.26 -11.86 -1.92
C ALA A 321 -15.14 -12.94 -2.58
N MET A 322 -16.34 -12.58 -3.03
CA MET A 322 -17.21 -13.49 -3.77
C MET A 322 -16.54 -14.03 -5.05
N PHE A 323 -15.86 -13.17 -5.81
CA PHE A 323 -15.08 -13.60 -6.97
C PHE A 323 -14.02 -14.64 -6.58
N LEU A 324 -13.17 -14.32 -5.59
CA LEU A 324 -12.09 -15.19 -5.13
C LEU A 324 -12.63 -16.53 -4.58
N SER A 325 -13.76 -16.51 -3.87
CA SER A 325 -14.36 -17.72 -3.31
C SER A 325 -14.77 -18.69 -4.41
N ASN A 326 -15.35 -18.19 -5.50
CA ASN A 326 -15.71 -19.01 -6.65
C ASN A 326 -14.47 -19.48 -7.41
N TYR A 327 -13.48 -18.59 -7.59
CA TYR A 327 -12.24 -18.91 -8.32
C TYR A 327 -11.42 -20.00 -7.63
N PHE A 328 -11.32 -19.97 -6.30
CA PHE A 328 -10.62 -20.97 -5.50
C PHE A 328 -11.47 -22.20 -5.14
N ASP A 329 -12.75 -22.24 -5.53
CA ASP A 329 -13.72 -23.27 -5.11
C ASP A 329 -13.82 -23.41 -3.57
N ILE A 330 -13.73 -22.28 -2.85
CA ILE A 330 -13.85 -22.25 -1.39
C ILE A 330 -15.31 -22.52 -0.99
N LYS A 331 -15.52 -23.61 -0.25
CA LYS A 331 -16.84 -24.09 0.20
C LYS A 331 -17.40 -23.31 1.39
N LEU A 332 -17.55 -22.00 1.22
CA LEU A 332 -18.30 -21.13 2.14
C LEU A 332 -19.71 -20.91 1.58
N LYS A 333 -20.69 -20.72 2.47
CA LYS A 333 -22.00 -20.25 2.03
C LYS A 333 -21.87 -18.79 1.60
N SER A 334 -22.59 -18.38 0.56
CA SER A 334 -22.47 -17.03 -0.02
C SER A 334 -22.63 -15.91 1.01
N TYR A 335 -23.53 -16.06 1.98
CA TYR A 335 -23.76 -15.08 3.05
C TYR A 335 -22.64 -15.03 4.11
N GLU A 336 -21.71 -15.99 4.10
CA GLU A 336 -20.56 -16.06 5.01
C GLU A 336 -19.29 -15.46 4.37
N VAL A 337 -19.31 -15.21 3.06
CA VAL A 337 -18.18 -14.68 2.31
C VAL A 337 -18.16 -13.16 2.43
N ASP A 338 -17.14 -12.66 3.09
CA ASP A 338 -16.77 -11.25 3.10
C ASP A 338 -15.25 -11.11 2.94
N PHE A 339 -14.79 -9.91 2.61
CA PHE A 339 -13.36 -9.69 2.33
C PHE A 339 -12.47 -9.92 3.56
N ALA A 340 -13.01 -9.90 4.78
CA ALA A 340 -12.22 -10.20 5.98
C ALA A 340 -12.06 -11.71 6.20
N LYS A 341 -13.11 -12.51 5.92
CA LYS A 341 -13.20 -13.93 6.29
C LYS A 341 -12.70 -14.90 5.22
N ILE A 342 -12.62 -14.47 3.96
CA ILE A 342 -12.21 -15.37 2.87
C ILE A 342 -10.80 -15.93 3.05
N TRP A 343 -9.92 -15.23 3.76
CA TRP A 343 -8.50 -15.60 3.87
C TRP A 343 -8.21 -16.74 4.84
N ASN A 344 -8.95 -16.82 5.94
CA ASN A 344 -8.61 -17.67 7.07
C ASN A 344 -9.66 -18.76 7.30
N CYS A 345 -9.19 -19.92 7.77
CA CYS A 345 -10.01 -20.96 8.37
C CYS A 345 -10.55 -20.49 9.75
N LYS A 346 -11.53 -21.21 10.30
CA LYS A 346 -12.13 -20.88 11.61
C LYS A 346 -11.10 -20.89 12.76
N ASN A 347 -10.06 -21.70 12.64
CA ASN A 347 -8.94 -21.77 13.60
C ASN A 347 -7.96 -20.58 13.49
N GLY A 348 -8.08 -19.74 12.46
CA GLY A 348 -7.22 -18.58 12.23
C GLY A 348 -6.12 -18.80 11.20
N ASP A 349 -5.85 -20.04 10.77
CA ASP A 349 -4.82 -20.32 9.76
C ASP A 349 -5.24 -19.79 8.38
N ILE A 350 -4.27 -19.46 7.54
CA ILE A 350 -4.53 -19.13 6.13
C ILE A 350 -5.02 -20.40 5.42
N ARG A 351 -6.05 -20.25 4.58
CA ARG A 351 -6.62 -21.37 3.81
C ARG A 351 -5.59 -22.01 2.88
N GLN A 352 -5.64 -23.33 2.77
CA GLN A 352 -4.72 -24.08 1.89
C GLN A 352 -4.90 -23.71 0.41
N GLU A 353 -6.12 -23.39 0.01
CA GLU A 353 -6.47 -22.91 -1.32
C GLU A 353 -5.74 -21.60 -1.66
N ILE A 354 -5.48 -20.75 -0.66
CA ILE A 354 -4.69 -19.51 -0.84
C ILE A 354 -3.19 -19.82 -0.82
N LEU A 355 -2.74 -20.67 0.11
CA LEU A 355 -1.33 -21.06 0.22
C LEU A 355 -0.83 -21.83 -1.02
N ALA A 356 -1.72 -22.49 -1.75
CA ALA A 356 -1.42 -23.12 -3.03
C ALA A 356 -0.87 -22.11 -4.07
N HIS A 357 -1.17 -20.83 -3.91
CA HIS A 357 -0.67 -19.73 -4.74
C HIS A 357 0.45 -18.93 -4.06
N SER A 358 1.30 -19.60 -3.27
CA SER A 358 2.39 -18.95 -2.52
C SER A 358 3.49 -18.28 -3.36
N GLN A 359 3.47 -18.35 -4.69
CA GLN A 359 4.35 -17.53 -5.55
C GLN A 359 3.63 -16.31 -6.16
N ASN A 360 2.32 -16.18 -5.93
CA ASN A 360 1.51 -15.13 -6.54
C ASN A 360 1.47 -13.89 -5.64
N MET A 361 2.46 -13.01 -5.81
CA MET A 361 2.60 -11.80 -5.01
C MET A 361 1.38 -10.84 -5.07
N PRO A 362 0.69 -10.66 -6.20
CA PRO A 362 -0.55 -9.88 -6.23
C PRO A 362 -1.65 -10.40 -5.27
N LEU A 363 -1.74 -11.73 -5.06
CA LEU A 363 -2.67 -12.30 -4.07
C LEU A 363 -2.26 -11.94 -2.64
N LEU A 364 -0.96 -11.89 -2.35
CA LEU A 364 -0.45 -11.35 -1.09
C LEU A 364 -0.78 -9.85 -0.97
N GLY A 365 -0.68 -9.09 -2.06
CA GLY A 365 -1.07 -7.68 -2.09
C GLY A 365 -2.53 -7.47 -1.69
N LEU A 366 -3.44 -8.29 -2.22
CA LEU A 366 -4.86 -8.31 -1.81
C LEU A 366 -5.05 -8.63 -0.33
N TYR A 367 -4.35 -9.64 0.18
CA TYR A 367 -4.40 -9.98 1.61
C TYR A 367 -3.91 -8.83 2.48
N ASN A 368 -2.86 -8.11 2.05
CA ASN A 368 -2.37 -6.95 2.79
C ASN A 368 -3.37 -5.80 2.80
N ILE A 369 -4.16 -5.59 1.74
CA ILE A 369 -5.29 -4.63 1.79
C ILE A 369 -6.32 -5.05 2.85
N LYS A 370 -6.58 -6.36 3.02
CA LYS A 370 -7.38 -6.84 4.15
C LYS A 370 -6.73 -6.44 5.49
N LEU A 371 -5.41 -6.52 5.62
CA LEU A 371 -4.75 -6.13 6.86
C LEU A 371 -4.86 -4.62 7.14
N ASP A 372 -4.82 -3.78 6.12
CA ASP A 372 -5.00 -2.33 6.26
C ASP A 372 -6.40 -1.95 6.74
N VAL A 373 -7.43 -2.71 6.33
CA VAL A 373 -8.82 -2.41 6.68
C VAL A 373 -9.22 -3.08 8.00
N TYR A 374 -8.79 -4.32 8.23
CA TYR A 374 -9.29 -5.15 9.34
C TYR A 374 -8.27 -5.48 10.42
N GLY A 375 -6.99 -5.19 10.18
CA GLY A 375 -5.88 -5.51 11.07
C GLY A 375 -5.48 -7.00 11.07
N MET A 376 -4.48 -7.27 11.91
CA MET A 376 -4.06 -8.61 12.34
C MET A 376 -4.50 -8.86 13.79
N LYS A 377 -4.56 -10.12 14.21
CA LYS A 377 -4.91 -10.50 15.60
C LYS A 377 -3.74 -10.35 16.59
N THR A 378 -2.59 -9.89 16.13
CA THR A 378 -1.36 -9.78 16.91
C THR A 378 -1.21 -8.36 17.46
N ASP A 379 -0.84 -8.24 18.73
CA ASP A 379 -0.77 -6.93 19.42
C ASP A 379 0.33 -6.00 18.90
N TRP A 380 1.38 -6.55 18.28
CA TRP A 380 2.49 -5.76 17.73
C TRP A 380 2.24 -5.24 16.31
N TYR A 381 1.19 -5.70 15.63
CA TYR A 381 0.91 -5.26 14.26
C TYR A 381 0.27 -3.88 14.26
N VAL A 382 0.85 -2.96 13.49
CA VAL A 382 0.38 -1.58 13.38
C VAL A 382 -0.18 -1.34 11.99
N VAL A 383 -1.47 -1.02 11.96
CA VAL A 383 -2.19 -0.60 10.74
C VAL A 383 -1.72 0.79 10.32
N ASP A 384 -1.70 1.07 9.01
CA ASP A 384 -1.46 2.41 8.49
C ASP A 384 -2.41 3.41 9.16
N GLU A 385 -1.85 4.51 9.68
CA GLU A 385 -2.61 5.59 10.31
C GLU A 385 -3.71 6.13 9.39
N GLN A 386 -3.51 6.07 8.06
CA GLN A 386 -4.50 6.52 7.08
C GLN A 386 -5.68 5.56 6.89
N THR A 387 -5.59 4.30 7.35
CA THR A 387 -6.60 3.26 7.10
C THR A 387 -7.25 2.72 8.37
N LYS A 388 -6.72 3.07 9.55
CA LYS A 388 -7.16 2.56 10.86
C LYS A 388 -8.66 2.71 11.13
N ASP A 389 -9.28 3.78 10.61
CA ASP A 389 -10.68 4.12 10.92
C ASP A 389 -11.68 3.50 9.93
N LEU A 390 -11.21 2.87 8.85
CA LEU A 390 -12.09 2.48 7.74
C LEU A 390 -13.16 1.46 8.16
N LYS A 391 -12.75 0.40 8.85
CA LYS A 391 -13.72 -0.60 9.36
C LYS A 391 -14.69 -0.01 10.37
N MET A 392 -14.20 0.87 11.25
CA MET A 392 -15.05 1.55 12.23
C MET A 392 -16.12 2.39 11.50
N LEU A 393 -15.70 3.24 10.56
CA LEU A 393 -16.60 4.08 9.77
C LEU A 393 -17.68 3.26 9.07
N ARG A 394 -17.31 2.17 8.39
CA ARG A 394 -18.28 1.26 7.79
C ARG A 394 -19.29 0.72 8.80
N ASN A 395 -18.82 0.27 9.97
CA ASN A 395 -19.70 -0.28 10.99
C ASN A 395 -20.69 0.76 11.52
N TYR A 396 -20.25 2.01 11.72
CA TYR A 396 -21.17 3.08 12.13
C TYR A 396 -22.16 3.43 11.02
N MET A 397 -21.71 3.46 9.76
CA MET A 397 -22.59 3.75 8.62
C MET A 397 -23.68 2.71 8.41
N GLU A 398 -23.39 1.42 8.64
CA GLU A 398 -24.34 0.34 8.37
C GLU A 398 -25.24 -0.01 9.53
N HIS A 399 -24.75 0.15 10.76
CA HIS A 399 -25.42 -0.42 11.94
C HIS A 399 -25.67 0.60 13.05
N LYS A 400 -25.21 1.85 12.90
CA LYS A 400 -25.27 2.88 13.95
C LYS A 400 -25.57 4.27 13.35
N SER A 401 -25.32 5.33 14.12
CA SER A 401 -25.52 6.72 13.69
C SER A 401 -24.20 7.43 13.40
N ILE A 402 -24.17 8.23 12.34
CA ILE A 402 -23.09 9.18 12.04
C ILE A 402 -23.65 10.59 11.95
N ILE A 403 -23.07 11.49 12.74
CA ILE A 403 -23.29 12.93 12.70
C ILE A 403 -22.08 13.57 12.01
N ILE A 404 -22.36 14.38 10.98
CA ILE A 404 -21.33 15.16 10.29
C ILE A 404 -21.35 16.58 10.83
N LYS A 405 -20.27 16.97 11.51
CA LYS A 405 -20.05 18.28 12.13
C LYS A 405 -18.57 18.63 12.10
N ASP A 406 -18.23 19.91 11.96
CA ASP A 406 -16.85 20.40 11.95
C ASP A 406 -16.24 20.38 13.37
N GLU A 407 -16.13 19.18 13.93
CA GLU A 407 -15.57 18.84 15.23
C GLU A 407 -14.58 17.66 15.06
N PRO A 408 -13.60 17.49 15.96
CA PRO A 408 -12.71 16.33 15.93
C PRO A 408 -13.49 15.01 16.01
N MET A 409 -13.01 13.97 15.31
CA MET A 409 -13.64 12.65 15.35
C MET A 409 -13.78 12.16 16.80
N SER A 410 -15.00 11.78 17.17
CA SER A 410 -15.31 11.22 18.49
C SER A 410 -16.48 10.24 18.38
N HIS A 411 -16.49 9.21 19.21
CA HIS A 411 -17.54 8.21 19.17
C HIS A 411 -17.94 7.69 20.54
N THR A 412 -19.21 7.32 20.63
CA THR A 412 -19.80 6.48 21.68
C THR A 412 -20.13 5.12 21.09
N GLU A 413 -20.68 4.20 21.88
CA GLU A 413 -21.13 2.90 21.37
C GLU A 413 -22.10 3.01 20.18
N TYR A 414 -22.95 4.04 20.09
CA TYR A 414 -24.04 4.12 19.10
C TYR A 414 -23.93 5.29 18.11
N GLN A 415 -23.04 6.25 18.36
CA GLN A 415 -22.94 7.44 17.54
C GLN A 415 -21.47 7.84 17.33
N LEU A 416 -21.14 8.17 16.09
CA LEU A 416 -19.88 8.77 15.67
C LEU A 416 -20.13 10.21 15.20
N THR A 417 -19.34 11.15 15.69
CA THR A 417 -19.22 12.51 15.15
C THR A 417 -17.93 12.58 14.33
N ILE A 418 -18.02 13.11 13.10
CA ILE A 418 -16.88 13.26 12.18
C ILE A 418 -17.06 14.52 11.32
N SER A 419 -15.97 15.21 10.98
CA SER A 419 -16.04 16.34 10.05
C SER A 419 -16.30 15.89 8.61
N LYS A 420 -16.88 16.77 7.79
CA LYS A 420 -17.08 16.48 6.36
C LYS A 420 -15.74 16.18 5.69
N GLN A 421 -14.73 17.01 5.94
CA GLN A 421 -13.39 16.86 5.37
C GLN A 421 -12.74 15.52 5.75
N GLU A 422 -12.84 15.12 7.02
CA GLU A 422 -12.26 13.85 7.47
C GLU A 422 -12.98 12.64 6.86
N LEU A 423 -14.31 12.74 6.70
CA LEU A 423 -15.07 11.70 6.01
C LEU A 423 -14.72 11.63 4.51
N GLU A 424 -14.53 12.77 3.84
CA GLU A 424 -14.06 12.83 2.45
C GLU A 424 -12.68 12.17 2.29
N LEU A 425 -11.73 12.51 3.14
CA LEU A 425 -10.39 11.92 3.14
C LEU A 425 -10.44 10.40 3.34
N ASN A 426 -11.24 9.92 4.31
CA ASN A 426 -11.44 8.49 4.53
C ASN A 426 -12.12 7.80 3.32
N THR A 427 -13.05 8.49 2.66
CA THR A 427 -13.73 7.95 1.46
C THR A 427 -12.78 7.86 0.28
N ILE A 428 -11.94 8.86 0.05
CA ILE A 428 -10.88 8.84 -0.98
C ILE A 428 -9.88 7.72 -0.68
N ARG A 429 -9.44 7.60 0.58
CA ARG A 429 -8.49 6.54 0.98
C ARG A 429 -9.06 5.14 0.79
N LEU A 430 -10.34 4.94 1.13
CA LEU A 430 -11.04 3.69 0.83
C LEU A 430 -11.10 3.42 -0.68
N ALA A 431 -11.43 4.44 -1.48
CA ALA A 431 -11.47 4.31 -2.93
C ALA A 431 -10.10 3.94 -3.52
N GLN A 432 -9.00 4.51 -3.02
CA GLN A 432 -7.64 4.13 -3.41
C GLN A 432 -7.35 2.65 -3.14
N LEU A 433 -7.69 2.15 -1.95
CA LEU A 433 -7.49 0.74 -1.60
C LEU A 433 -8.34 -0.19 -2.47
N VAL A 434 -9.62 0.17 -2.71
CA VAL A 434 -10.51 -0.61 -3.57
C VAL A 434 -9.98 -0.66 -5.00
N ARG A 435 -9.49 0.46 -5.53
CA ARG A 435 -8.83 0.52 -6.86
C ARG A 435 -7.62 -0.41 -6.93
N CYS A 436 -6.77 -0.38 -5.90
CA CYS A 436 -5.61 -1.28 -5.82
C CYS A 436 -6.06 -2.74 -5.75
N ALA A 437 -7.11 -3.06 -4.99
CA ALA A 437 -7.67 -4.41 -4.94
C ALA A 437 -8.21 -4.88 -6.30
N ILE A 438 -8.86 -4.02 -7.08
CA ILE A 438 -9.31 -4.36 -8.44
C ILE A 438 -8.11 -4.71 -9.34
N ILE A 439 -7.04 -3.92 -9.26
CA ILE A 439 -5.81 -4.15 -10.03
C ILE A 439 -5.13 -5.45 -9.61
N TYR A 440 -4.98 -5.67 -8.30
CA TYR A 440 -4.32 -6.86 -7.76
C TYR A 440 -5.13 -8.12 -8.01
N LEU A 441 -6.46 -8.06 -8.02
CA LEU A 441 -7.30 -9.16 -8.48
C LEU A 441 -6.96 -9.57 -9.91
N CYS A 442 -6.88 -8.61 -10.84
CA CYS A 442 -6.56 -8.92 -12.23
C CYS A 442 -5.13 -9.47 -12.39
N ASN A 443 -4.17 -8.88 -11.68
CA ASN A 443 -2.78 -9.35 -11.70
C ASN A 443 -2.65 -10.77 -11.13
N PHE A 444 -3.38 -11.06 -10.04
CA PHE A 444 -3.46 -12.38 -9.43
C PHE A 444 -3.98 -13.41 -10.43
N VAL A 445 -5.16 -13.16 -11.02
CA VAL A 445 -5.80 -14.11 -11.94
C VAL A 445 -4.88 -14.36 -13.13
N MET A 446 -4.25 -13.34 -13.69
CA MET A 446 -3.39 -13.50 -14.84
C MET A 446 -2.18 -14.38 -14.56
N HIS A 447 -1.52 -14.18 -13.41
CA HIS A 447 -0.42 -15.04 -13.00
C HIS A 447 -0.90 -16.47 -12.73
N ALA A 448 -2.05 -16.63 -12.07
CA ALA A 448 -2.61 -17.95 -11.78
C ALA A 448 -3.02 -18.72 -13.06
N GLU A 449 -3.60 -18.04 -14.06
CA GLU A 449 -3.93 -18.67 -15.35
C GLU A 449 -2.68 -18.96 -16.19
N TYR A 450 -1.65 -18.10 -16.11
CA TYR A 450 -0.36 -18.38 -16.72
C TYR A 450 0.27 -19.65 -16.13
N ASP A 451 0.28 -19.80 -14.79
CA ASP A 451 0.83 -21.00 -14.14
C ASP A 451 0.08 -22.29 -14.54
N LYS A 452 -1.24 -22.21 -14.73
CA LYS A 452 -2.09 -23.36 -15.15
C LYS A 452 -1.84 -23.84 -16.57
N HIS A 453 -1.45 -22.95 -17.49
CA HIS A 453 -1.43 -23.22 -18.93
C HIS A 453 -0.06 -22.99 -19.60
N GLY A 454 0.86 -22.32 -18.93
CA GLY A 454 2.20 -21.99 -19.38
C GLY A 454 3.28 -22.99 -18.96
N SER A 455 2.89 -24.16 -18.45
CA SER A 455 3.79 -25.29 -18.14
C SER A 455 3.71 -26.42 -19.16
#